data_AF-A0AAV7PCB6-F1
#
_entry.id   AF-A0AAV7PCB6-F1
#
_cell.length_a   1.000
_cell.length_b   1.000
_cell.length_c   1.000
_cell.angle_alpha   90.00
_cell.angle_beta   90.00
_cell.angle_gamma   90.00
#
_symmetry.space_group_name_H-M   'P 1'
#
loop_
_entity.id
_entity.type
_entity.pdbx_description
1 polymer ?
#
loop_
_entity_poly.entity_id
_entity_poly.type
_entity_poly.pdbx_seq_one_letter_code
_entity_poly.pdbx_strand_id
1 'polypeptide(L)'
;MRGAIMDRILHEISAVGHKLEGMDSAMASLTAETKSMCLDIAGFQSQAMGLDQQITSVETHIASLVDRDQELLYLRSKLIDLEDRSRRDNVRFLGFLENIEGADIHSYLRETLPKLTGLTFDPPLEFQWVNRLGPKWRDDATAPPNHSMTSAPCTEPSTTAGGSSAWPI
;
A
#
# COMPACT_ATOMS: atom_id res chain seq x y z
N MET A 1 88.47 -37.04 -32.17
CA MET A 1 87.14 -37.60 -31.83
C MET A 1 86.64 -37.14 -30.46
N ARG A 2 87.48 -37.16 -29.40
CA ARG A 2 87.08 -36.74 -28.04
C ARG A 2 86.64 -35.27 -27.89
N GLY A 3 87.27 -34.33 -28.60
CA GLY A 3 86.89 -32.89 -28.56
C GLY A 3 85.50 -32.58 -29.11
N ALA A 4 85.16 -33.12 -30.28
CA ALA A 4 83.87 -32.90 -30.92
C ALA A 4 82.66 -33.40 -30.09
N ILE A 5 82.86 -34.44 -29.27
CA ILE A 5 81.83 -34.93 -28.34
C ILE A 5 81.61 -33.93 -27.20
N MET A 6 82.68 -33.37 -26.64
CA MET A 6 82.61 -32.38 -25.58
C MET A 6 81.96 -31.08 -26.06
N ASP A 7 82.29 -30.62 -27.27
CA ASP A 7 81.67 -29.43 -27.87
C ASP A 7 80.16 -29.59 -28.07
N ARG A 8 79.72 -30.78 -28.49
CA ARG A 8 78.30 -31.10 -28.63
C ARG A 8 77.59 -31.09 -27.28
N ILE A 9 78.20 -31.68 -26.24
CA ILE A 9 77.64 -31.69 -24.89
C ILE A 9 77.54 -30.25 -24.36
N LEU A 10 78.57 -29.42 -24.54
CA LEU A 10 78.55 -28.02 -24.13
C LEU A 10 77.43 -27.25 -24.84
N HIS A 11 77.24 -27.46 -26.14
CA HIS A 11 76.17 -26.82 -26.89
C HIS A 11 74.78 -27.23 -26.38
N GLU A 12 74.56 -28.53 -26.12
CA GLU A 12 73.30 -29.04 -25.57
C GLU A 12 73.04 -28.49 -24.16
N ILE A 13 74.06 -28.39 -23.30
CA ILE A 13 73.96 -27.77 -21.96
C ILE A 13 73.57 -26.29 -22.08
N SER A 14 74.21 -25.53 -22.98
CA SER A 14 73.85 -24.12 -23.21
C SER A 14 72.41 -23.97 -23.72
N ALA A 15 71.97 -24.85 -24.63
CA ALA A 15 70.60 -24.84 -25.14
C ALA A 15 69.57 -25.15 -24.03
N VAL A 16 69.89 -26.07 -23.12
CA VAL A 16 69.06 -26.34 -21.94
C VAL A 16 69.05 -25.14 -20.98
N GLY A 17 70.19 -24.49 -20.76
CA GLY A 17 70.31 -23.28 -19.94
C GLY A 17 69.38 -22.16 -20.43
N HIS A 18 69.41 -21.84 -21.72
CA HIS A 18 68.51 -20.82 -22.29
C HIS A 18 67.02 -21.19 -22.20
N LYS A 19 66.67 -22.49 -22.31
CA LYS A 19 65.29 -22.93 -22.09
C LYS A 19 64.85 -22.74 -20.65
N LEU A 20 65.72 -23.01 -19.68
CA LEU A 20 65.44 -22.79 -18.26
C LEU A 20 65.26 -21.30 -17.95
N GLU A 21 66.10 -20.42 -18.49
CA GLU A 21 65.95 -18.95 -18.36
C GLU A 21 64.61 -18.47 -18.96
N GLY A 22 64.20 -19.03 -20.10
CA GLY A 22 62.90 -18.76 -20.72
C GLY A 22 61.73 -19.24 -19.85
N MET A 23 61.85 -20.42 -19.24
CA MET A 23 60.85 -20.95 -18.31
C MET A 23 60.75 -20.08 -17.05
N ASP A 24 61.86 -19.65 -16.47
CA ASP A 24 61.88 -18.76 -15.30
C ASP A 24 61.17 -17.44 -15.59
N SER A 25 61.41 -16.87 -16.77
CA SER A 25 60.74 -15.65 -17.22
C SER A 25 59.22 -15.86 -17.38
N ALA A 26 58.80 -16.98 -17.99
CA ALA A 26 57.39 -17.32 -18.14
C ALA A 26 56.70 -17.57 -16.79
N MET A 27 57.37 -18.25 -15.86
CA MET A 27 56.86 -18.48 -14.50
C MET A 27 56.72 -17.17 -13.72
N ALA A 28 57.67 -16.24 -13.85
CA ALA A 28 57.57 -14.93 -13.24
C ALA A 28 56.36 -14.14 -13.76
N SER A 29 56.11 -14.19 -15.08
CA SER A 29 54.94 -13.57 -15.71
C SER A 29 53.63 -14.17 -15.21
N LEU A 30 53.50 -15.49 -15.19
CA LEU A 30 52.31 -16.18 -14.67
C LEU A 30 52.07 -15.87 -13.19
N THR A 31 53.14 -15.75 -12.39
CA THR A 31 53.06 -15.37 -10.98
C THR A 31 52.53 -13.94 -10.81
N ALA A 32 52.90 -13.03 -11.72
CA ALA A 32 52.38 -11.67 -11.70
C ALA A 32 50.89 -11.62 -12.08
N GLU A 33 50.51 -12.33 -13.15
CA GLU A 33 49.12 -12.40 -13.63
C GLU A 33 48.19 -13.06 -12.60
N THR A 34 48.62 -14.16 -11.99
CA THR A 34 47.86 -14.81 -10.91
C THR A 34 47.64 -13.90 -9.70
N LYS A 35 48.65 -13.09 -9.33
CA LYS A 35 48.48 -12.08 -8.27
C LYS A 35 47.47 -11.00 -8.67
N SER A 36 47.50 -10.54 -9.92
CA SER A 36 46.51 -9.58 -10.43
C SER A 36 45.10 -10.15 -10.36
N MET A 37 44.89 -11.38 -10.84
CA MET A 37 43.58 -12.05 -10.78
C MET A 37 43.08 -12.23 -9.36
N CYS A 38 43.96 -12.55 -8.40
CA CYS A 38 43.57 -12.63 -6.99
C CYS A 38 43.04 -11.29 -6.45
N LEU A 39 43.64 -10.16 -6.86
CA LEU A 39 43.16 -8.83 -6.47
C LEU A 39 41.80 -8.51 -7.11
N ASP A 40 41.63 -8.83 -8.39
CA ASP A 40 40.36 -8.61 -9.10
C ASP A 40 39.23 -9.45 -8.48
N ILE A 41 39.50 -10.71 -8.15
CA ILE A 41 38.55 -11.60 -7.47
C ILE A 41 38.16 -11.01 -6.11
N ALA A 42 39.12 -10.50 -5.33
CA ALA A 42 38.82 -9.85 -4.05
C ALA A 42 37.95 -8.60 -4.23
N GLY A 43 38.21 -7.81 -5.28
CA GLY A 43 37.39 -6.65 -5.65
C GLY A 43 35.95 -7.04 -5.99
N PHE A 44 35.77 -8.06 -6.83
CA PHE A 44 34.44 -8.57 -7.19
C PHE A 44 33.70 -9.15 -6.00
N GLN A 45 34.40 -9.86 -5.09
CA GLN A 45 33.80 -10.36 -3.86
C GLN A 45 33.28 -9.22 -2.98
N SER A 46 34.07 -8.15 -2.81
CA SER A 46 33.62 -6.98 -2.05
C SER A 46 32.42 -6.30 -2.69
N GLN A 47 32.37 -6.20 -4.02
CA GLN A 47 31.24 -5.61 -4.73
C GLN A 47 29.98 -6.47 -4.59
N ALA A 48 30.10 -7.79 -4.72
CA ALA A 48 28.99 -8.72 -4.56
C ALA A 48 28.38 -8.62 -3.15
N MET A 49 29.22 -8.59 -2.10
CA MET A 49 28.75 -8.38 -0.73
C MET A 49 28.01 -7.05 -0.55
N GLY A 50 28.48 -5.98 -1.19
CA GLY A 50 27.80 -4.68 -1.17
C GLY A 50 26.43 -4.70 -1.84
N LEU A 51 26.31 -5.41 -2.96
CA LEU A 51 25.03 -5.59 -3.66
C LEU A 51 24.06 -6.44 -2.84
N ASP A 52 24.52 -7.53 -2.22
CA ASP A 52 23.68 -8.36 -1.35
C ASP A 52 23.11 -7.57 -0.15
N GLN A 53 23.93 -6.68 0.42
CA GLN A 53 23.47 -5.78 1.49
C GLN A 53 22.42 -4.79 0.99
N GLN A 54 22.59 -4.23 -0.20
CA GLN A 54 21.60 -3.33 -0.82
C GLN A 54 20.29 -4.06 -1.12
N ILE A 55 20.36 -5.28 -1.67
CA ILE A 55 19.19 -6.12 -1.94
C ILE A 55 18.41 -6.36 -0.66
N THR A 56 19.09 -6.82 0.40
CA THR A 56 18.46 -7.06 1.71
C THR A 56 17.81 -5.78 2.27
N SER A 57 18.47 -4.63 2.11
CA SER A 57 17.91 -3.34 2.53
C SER A 57 16.67 -2.94 1.73
N VAL A 58 16.63 -3.23 0.43
CA VAL A 58 15.47 -2.92 -0.42
C VAL A 58 14.31 -3.86 -0.09
N GLU A 59 14.59 -5.16 0.11
CA GLU A 59 13.58 -6.16 0.48
C GLU A 59 12.89 -5.81 1.80
N THR A 60 13.67 -5.44 2.82
CA THR A 60 13.12 -4.99 4.11
C THR A 60 12.29 -3.71 3.97
N HIS A 61 12.71 -2.77 3.12
CA HIS A 61 11.92 -1.57 2.85
C HIS A 61 10.61 -1.89 2.14
N ILE A 62 10.61 -2.79 1.15
CA ILE A 62 9.41 -3.25 0.45
C ILE A 62 8.44 -3.92 1.42
N ALA A 63 8.92 -4.80 2.30
CA ALA A 63 8.08 -5.44 3.32
C ALA A 63 7.38 -4.38 4.20
N SER A 64 8.13 -3.36 4.65
CA SER A 64 7.55 -2.25 5.45
C SER A 64 6.53 -1.40 4.70
N LEU A 65 6.63 -1.31 3.37
CA LEU A 65 5.68 -0.59 2.52
C LEU A 65 4.39 -1.40 2.37
N VAL A 66 4.50 -2.71 2.19
CA VAL A 66 3.35 -3.62 2.09
C VAL A 66 2.53 -3.62 3.39
N ASP A 67 3.19 -3.68 4.55
CA ASP A 67 2.51 -3.63 5.85
C ASP A 67 1.72 -2.31 6.03
N ARG A 68 2.32 -1.18 5.63
CA ARG A 68 1.65 0.13 5.69
C ARG A 68 0.47 0.23 4.72
N ASP A 69 0.58 -0.36 3.52
CA ASP A 69 -0.53 -0.35 2.56
C ASP A 69 -1.73 -1.14 3.09
N GLN A 70 -1.49 -2.28 3.75
CA GLN A 70 -2.53 -3.04 4.43
C GLN A 70 -3.20 -2.24 5.55
N GLU A 71 -2.42 -1.52 6.35
CA GLU A 71 -2.95 -0.63 7.39
C GLU A 71 -3.82 0.49 6.78
N LEU A 72 -3.38 1.10 5.68
CA LEU A 72 -4.16 2.12 4.98
C LEU A 72 -5.48 1.58 4.44
N LEU A 73 -5.48 0.38 3.87
CA LEU A 73 -6.71 -0.27 3.39
C LEU A 73 -7.67 -0.54 4.55
N TYR A 74 -7.17 -1.05 5.67
CA TYR A 74 -7.96 -1.26 6.88
C TYR A 74 -8.57 0.04 7.40
N LEU A 75 -7.75 1.09 7.56
CA LEU A 75 -8.20 2.39 8.03
C LEU A 75 -9.24 3.02 7.10
N ARG A 76 -9.04 2.89 5.78
CA ARG A 76 -10.01 3.36 4.78
C ARG A 76 -11.34 2.63 4.88
N SER A 77 -11.32 1.30 5.00
CA SER A 77 -12.54 0.50 5.19
C SER A 77 -13.27 0.89 6.47
N LYS A 78 -12.52 1.13 7.56
CA LYS A 78 -13.08 1.56 8.83
C LYS A 78 -13.70 2.96 8.73
N LEU A 79 -13.07 3.89 8.01
CA LEU A 79 -13.61 5.23 7.78
C LEU A 79 -14.93 5.15 7.04
N ILE A 80 -15.01 4.35 5.97
CA ILE A 80 -16.25 4.15 5.21
C ILE A 80 -17.35 3.58 6.11
N ASP A 81 -17.08 2.54 6.90
CA ASP A 81 -18.07 1.97 7.82
C ASP A 81 -18.54 2.99 8.87
N LEU A 82 -17.62 3.81 9.41
CA LEU A 82 -17.98 4.87 10.35
C LEU A 82 -18.80 5.99 9.70
N GLU A 83 -18.47 6.39 8.47
CA GLU A 83 -19.21 7.39 7.71
C GLU A 83 -20.62 6.88 7.37
N ASP A 84 -20.72 5.62 6.93
CA ASP A 84 -21.99 4.97 6.62
C ASP A 84 -22.86 4.82 7.87
N ARG A 85 -22.29 4.42 9.01
CA ARG A 85 -23.02 4.38 10.30
C ARG A 85 -23.48 5.76 10.73
N SER A 86 -22.63 6.77 10.59
CA SER A 86 -22.97 8.15 10.94
C SER A 86 -24.06 8.74 10.05
N ARG A 87 -24.23 8.22 8.81
CA ARG A 87 -25.23 8.70 7.85
C ARG A 87 -26.43 7.76 7.68
N ARG A 88 -26.42 6.60 8.32
CA ARG A 88 -27.46 5.57 8.18
C ARG A 88 -28.85 6.11 8.49
N ASP A 89 -28.94 6.93 9.53
CA ASP A 89 -30.21 7.50 10.00
C ASP A 89 -30.53 8.84 9.33
N ASN A 90 -29.66 9.31 8.43
CA ASN A 90 -29.82 10.56 7.70
C ASN A 90 -30.52 10.33 6.36
N VAL A 91 -31.82 10.63 6.32
CA VAL A 91 -32.62 10.60 5.10
C VAL A 91 -32.53 11.94 4.38
N ARG A 92 -32.39 11.93 3.04
CA ARG A 92 -32.46 13.14 2.21
C ARG A 92 -33.74 13.17 1.40
N PHE A 93 -34.52 14.25 1.53
CA PHE A 93 -35.65 14.49 0.64
C PHE A 93 -35.26 15.47 -0.48
N LEU A 94 -35.68 15.13 -1.70
CA LEU A 94 -35.40 15.86 -2.93
C LEU A 94 -36.74 16.31 -3.54
N GLY A 95 -36.78 17.51 -4.14
CA GLY A 95 -37.94 17.97 -4.90
C GLY A 95 -39.01 18.74 -4.11
N PHE A 96 -38.78 19.04 -2.83
CA PHE A 96 -39.57 20.05 -2.14
C PHE A 96 -39.22 21.44 -2.70
N LEU A 97 -40.22 22.23 -3.11
CA LEU A 97 -39.95 23.62 -3.50
C LEU A 97 -39.60 24.42 -2.25
N GLU A 98 -38.64 25.33 -2.41
CA GLU A 98 -38.21 26.18 -1.31
C GLU A 98 -39.37 27.03 -0.78
N ASN A 99 -39.41 27.23 0.54
CA ASN A 99 -40.40 28.04 1.25
C ASN A 99 -41.84 27.47 1.36
N ILE A 100 -42.16 26.29 0.81
CA ILE A 100 -43.48 25.64 1.06
C ILE A 100 -43.62 25.23 2.52
N GLU A 101 -42.50 24.83 3.13
CA GLU A 101 -42.44 24.28 4.48
C GLU A 101 -42.74 25.31 5.59
N GLY A 102 -42.70 26.61 5.26
CA GLY A 102 -42.87 27.69 6.24
C GLY A 102 -41.69 27.86 7.20
N ALA A 103 -41.96 28.37 8.41
CA ALA A 103 -40.93 28.66 9.42
C ALA A 103 -40.47 27.41 10.20
N ASP A 104 -41.27 26.35 10.26
CA ASP A 104 -40.95 25.11 10.98
C ASP A 104 -41.04 23.88 10.05
N ILE A 105 -39.87 23.39 9.66
CA ILE A 105 -39.72 22.25 8.76
C ILE A 105 -40.17 20.95 9.46
N HIS A 106 -39.98 20.83 10.78
CA HIS A 106 -40.34 19.63 11.53
C HIS A 106 -41.85 19.36 11.48
N SER A 107 -42.66 20.39 11.72
CA SER A 107 -44.12 20.26 11.67
C SER A 107 -44.63 19.93 10.27
N TYR A 108 -44.07 20.57 9.24
CA TYR A 108 -44.41 20.30 7.85
C TYR A 108 -44.12 18.85 7.45
N LEU A 109 -42.93 18.32 7.76
CA LEU A 109 -42.57 16.94 7.43
C LEU A 109 -43.41 15.91 8.18
N ARG A 110 -43.73 16.17 9.46
CA ARG A 110 -44.59 15.27 10.25
C ARG A 110 -46.00 15.13 9.69
N GLU A 111 -46.54 16.20 9.10
CA GLU A 111 -47.86 16.17 8.47
C GLU A 111 -47.83 15.59 7.05
N THR A 112 -46.79 15.91 6.28
CA THR A 112 -46.74 15.60 4.83
C THR A 112 -46.23 14.20 4.55
N LEU A 113 -45.28 13.67 5.33
CA LEU A 113 -44.71 12.35 5.08
C LEU A 113 -45.72 11.21 5.20
N PRO A 114 -46.60 11.14 6.22
CA PRO A 114 -47.64 10.12 6.27
C PRO A 114 -48.59 10.20 5.08
N LYS A 115 -48.93 11.40 4.61
CA LYS A 115 -49.80 11.62 3.45
C LYS A 115 -49.14 11.18 2.13
N LEU A 116 -47.84 11.45 1.97
CA LEU A 116 -47.08 11.11 0.76
C LEU A 116 -46.76 9.62 0.67
N THR A 117 -46.41 9.00 1.80
CA THR A 117 -45.98 7.60 1.84
C THR A 117 -47.14 6.62 2.00
N GLY A 118 -48.29 7.07 2.51
CA GLY A 118 -49.42 6.21 2.85
C GLY A 118 -49.14 5.30 4.05
N LEU A 119 -48.04 5.53 4.77
CA LEU A 119 -47.61 4.73 5.91
C LEU A 119 -48.16 5.33 7.21
N THR A 120 -48.67 4.46 8.07
CA THR A 120 -49.01 4.79 9.45
C THR A 120 -47.81 4.45 10.33
N PHE A 121 -47.21 5.47 10.94
CA PHE A 121 -46.09 5.29 11.87
C PHE A 121 -46.63 5.18 13.31
N ASP A 122 -46.32 4.07 13.98
CA ASP A 122 -46.56 3.84 15.40
C ASP A 122 -45.27 3.31 16.03
N PRO A 123 -44.54 4.10 16.87
CA PRO A 123 -44.87 5.42 17.40
C PRO A 123 -44.82 6.56 16.35
N PRO A 124 -45.35 7.77 16.68
CA PRO A 124 -45.32 8.93 15.79
C PRO A 124 -43.91 9.26 15.32
N LEU A 125 -43.78 9.74 14.08
CA LEU A 125 -42.50 10.06 13.49
C LEU A 125 -41.78 11.18 14.26
N GLU A 126 -40.63 10.83 14.84
CA GLU A 126 -39.75 11.72 15.56
C GLU A 126 -38.48 11.98 14.75
N PHE A 127 -38.14 13.26 14.62
CA PHE A 127 -36.91 13.70 13.97
C PHE A 127 -36.00 14.29 15.01
N GLN A 128 -34.77 13.79 15.10
CA GLN A 128 -33.76 14.35 15.98
C GLN A 128 -33.29 15.72 15.46
N TRP A 129 -33.12 15.85 14.15
CA TRP A 129 -32.69 17.07 13.49
C TRP A 129 -33.19 17.12 12.05
N VAL A 130 -33.68 18.28 11.63
CA VAL A 130 -34.06 18.56 10.24
C VAL A 130 -33.37 19.84 9.77
N ASN A 131 -32.63 19.76 8.66
CA ASN A 131 -31.96 20.93 8.09
C ASN A 131 -32.02 20.93 6.56
N ARG A 132 -32.01 22.14 5.97
CA ARG A 132 -31.74 22.32 4.54
C ARG A 132 -30.25 22.11 4.27
N LEU A 133 -29.93 21.35 3.24
CA LEU A 133 -28.59 21.12 2.73
C LEU A 133 -28.38 21.93 1.46
N GLY A 134 -27.23 22.59 1.38
CA GLY A 134 -26.83 23.41 0.25
C GLY A 134 -26.96 24.92 0.54
N PRO A 135 -26.26 25.75 -0.24
CA PRO A 135 -26.43 27.20 -0.15
C PRO A 135 -27.89 27.57 -0.48
N LYS A 136 -28.43 28.60 0.18
CA LYS A 136 -29.68 29.22 -0.29
C LYS A 136 -29.43 29.74 -1.70
N TRP A 137 -30.11 29.16 -2.69
CA TRP A 137 -30.06 29.71 -4.03
C TRP A 137 -30.71 31.10 -4.00
N ARG A 138 -30.16 32.07 -4.73
CA ARG A 138 -30.92 33.29 -5.03
C ARG A 138 -32.13 32.88 -5.87
N ASP A 139 -33.19 33.68 -5.83
CA ASP A 139 -34.50 33.50 -6.49
C ASP A 139 -34.42 33.48 -8.04
N ASP A 140 -33.42 32.83 -8.59
CA ASP A 140 -33.18 32.65 -10.01
C ASP A 140 -33.84 31.30 -10.34
N ALA A 141 -34.99 31.34 -11.03
CA ALA A 141 -35.89 30.21 -11.30
C ALA A 141 -35.30 29.03 -12.11
N THR A 142 -33.97 28.93 -12.23
CA THR A 142 -33.24 27.94 -13.04
C THR A 142 -32.40 26.97 -12.19
N ALA A 143 -32.35 27.14 -10.87
CA ALA A 143 -31.56 26.27 -9.99
C ALA A 143 -32.39 25.09 -9.44
N PRO A 144 -31.82 23.86 -9.34
CA PRO A 144 -32.51 22.72 -8.77
C PRO A 144 -32.77 22.91 -7.25
N PRO A 145 -33.90 22.43 -6.70
CA PRO A 145 -34.26 22.65 -5.30
C PRO A 145 -33.26 22.04 -4.31
N ASN A 146 -33.01 22.74 -3.21
CA ASN A 146 -32.19 22.27 -2.10
C ASN A 146 -32.72 20.96 -1.49
N HIS A 147 -31.81 20.18 -0.89
CA HIS A 147 -32.13 18.88 -0.30
C HIS A 147 -32.41 19.06 1.18
N SER A 148 -33.42 18.42 1.77
CA SER A 148 -33.61 18.42 3.24
C SER A 148 -33.04 17.14 3.84
N MET A 149 -32.29 17.24 4.95
CA MET A 149 -31.76 16.11 5.69
C MET A 149 -32.55 15.92 6.99
N THR A 150 -32.94 14.68 7.29
CA THR A 150 -33.60 14.28 8.53
C THR A 150 -32.83 13.16 9.20
N SER A 151 -32.48 13.32 10.48
CA SER A 151 -31.91 12.27 11.32
C SER A 151 -33.03 11.58 12.11
N ALA A 152 -33.19 10.27 11.97
CA ALA A 152 -34.06 9.46 12.82
C ALA A 152 -33.33 9.06 14.13
N PRO A 153 -34.03 8.94 15.28
CA PRO A 153 -33.41 8.43 16.49
C PRO A 153 -33.02 6.96 16.32
N CYS A 154 -31.74 6.67 16.58
CA CYS A 154 -31.16 5.34 16.55
C CYS A 154 -31.69 4.53 17.75
N THR A 155 -32.76 3.74 17.57
CA THR A 155 -33.20 2.77 18.57
C THR A 155 -32.48 1.45 18.34
N GLU A 156 -31.36 1.24 19.05
CA GLU A 156 -30.79 -0.09 19.16
C GLU A 156 -31.78 -1.02 19.89
N PRO A 157 -32.14 -2.20 19.33
CA PRO A 157 -32.87 -3.18 20.10
C PRO A 157 -31.93 -3.74 21.17
N SER A 158 -32.16 -3.37 22.42
CA SER A 158 -31.54 -3.99 23.60
C SER A 158 -31.89 -5.48 23.65
N THR A 159 -31.05 -6.31 23.04
CA THR A 159 -31.17 -7.77 23.16
C THR A 159 -30.41 -8.20 24.41
N THR A 160 -31.11 -8.21 25.53
CA THR A 160 -30.72 -8.98 26.71
C THR A 160 -31.06 -10.45 26.43
N ALA A 161 -30.09 -11.25 26.01
CA ALA A 161 -30.23 -12.69 25.98
C ALA A 161 -28.90 -13.34 26.37
N GLY A 162 -28.83 -13.77 27.64
CA GLY A 162 -27.87 -14.78 28.06
C GLY A 162 -28.16 -16.09 27.32
N GLY A 163 -27.11 -16.77 26.87
CA GLY A 163 -27.23 -18.02 26.13
C GLY A 163 -25.87 -18.53 25.71
N SER A 164 -25.24 -19.27 26.60
CA SER A 164 -24.09 -20.14 26.32
C SER A 164 -24.36 -21.03 25.11
N SER A 165 -23.49 -20.98 24.10
CA SER A 165 -23.25 -22.13 23.22
C SER A 165 -21.83 -22.08 22.66
N ALA A 166 -21.14 -23.19 22.88
CA ALA A 166 -19.81 -23.50 22.40
C ALA A 166 -19.78 -23.57 20.87
N TRP A 167 -18.67 -23.10 20.28
CA TRP A 167 -18.30 -23.40 18.90
C TRP A 167 -17.10 -24.35 18.92
N PRO A 168 -17.13 -25.47 18.17
CA PRO A 168 -15.94 -26.26 17.91
C PRO A 168 -15.25 -25.75 16.64
N ILE A 169 -13.93 -25.61 16.70
CA ILE A 169 -12.90 -26.20 15.82
C ILE A 169 -11.58 -26.07 16.57
#